data_AF-A0A3M0YTT5-F1
#
_entry.id   AF-A0A3M0YTT5-F1
#
_cell.length_a   1.000
_cell.length_b   1.000
_cell.length_c   1.000
_cell.angle_alpha   90.00
_cell.angle_beta   90.00
_cell.angle_gamma   90.00
#
_symmetry.space_group_name_H-M   'P 1'
#
loop_
_entity.id
_entity.type
_entity.pdbx_description
1 polymer ?
#
loop_
_entity_poly.entity_id
_entity_poly.type
_entity_poly.pdbx_seq_one_letter_code
_entity_poly.pdbx_strand_id
1 'polypeptide(L)'
;MMNVEQLENIAAQLEDLLIRIADGENSGRNELIQLLKILEQPDPATLELLSENIDMILPEVEDARLPEVAELTLWLARRGVDTPRIRDALSIMVRHNFSHYADPAGIQEALELRNQECPINECAERYLMFAELKEDTTVVWDDREGLGTLIKLDDIMNQVKIRFSAILTLDLKTMLTRMNVARNDSFAAMLVRGEGFDRRMPVDVFSRKLADSFIPRLRSPRPVVEAVLVPKFLGTGEFIAWLDRDFPEQKERTRTSTTPQKQVAAPKPPPRGTKITWANARSPEELILKLKKESCVTFLPEHQEHFRNLFRYTGTRQNFLTSLGHAIIALWEKCENKDELGEFYAGERESFLVWTQRQAFCEFSISLKISQFNVWLPIVQRVCGTNWLVQQVIHLPLRFWNHLANFLASIDQDPGIITEQTLHHLRNEKPSADPILWLWQKDRKLLTEFFSNPSFI
;
A
#
# COMPACT_ATOMS: atom_id res chain seq x y z
N MET A 1 1.79 14.58 -32.62
CA MET A 1 1.25 13.83 -33.76
C MET A 1 2.13 14.13 -34.95
N MET A 2 2.90 13.13 -35.39
CA MET A 2 3.75 13.26 -36.59
C MET A 2 2.88 13.19 -37.84
N ASN A 3 3.27 13.93 -38.89
CA ASN A 3 2.53 13.98 -40.15
C ASN A 3 2.82 12.72 -40.99
N VAL A 4 1.93 12.36 -41.93
CA VAL A 4 2.02 11.11 -42.73
C VAL A 4 3.35 10.99 -43.49
N GLU A 5 3.86 12.09 -44.07
CA GLU A 5 5.18 12.13 -44.72
C GLU A 5 6.35 11.82 -43.77
N GLN A 6 6.22 12.12 -42.48
CA GLN A 6 7.24 11.81 -41.49
C GLN A 6 7.24 10.31 -41.14
N LEU A 7 6.07 9.65 -41.16
CA LEU A 7 5.95 8.22 -40.91
C LEU A 7 6.49 7.40 -42.08
N GLU A 8 6.20 7.79 -43.33
CA GLU A 8 6.76 7.13 -44.52
C GLU A 8 8.29 7.26 -44.60
N ASN A 9 8.83 8.42 -44.22
CA ASN A 9 10.28 8.63 -44.15
C ASN A 9 10.94 7.77 -43.06
N ILE A 10 10.26 7.54 -41.93
CA ILE A 10 10.76 6.68 -40.85
C ILE A 10 10.77 5.20 -41.27
N ALA A 11 9.73 4.72 -41.94
CA ALA A 11 9.69 3.34 -42.41
C ALA A 11 10.85 3.05 -43.39
N ALA A 12 11.09 3.96 -44.34
CA ALA A 12 12.22 3.84 -45.27
C ALA A 12 13.59 3.90 -44.56
N GLN A 13 13.74 4.75 -43.53
CA GLN A 13 14.95 4.79 -42.70
C GLN A 13 15.13 3.52 -41.87
N LEU A 14 14.05 2.92 -41.39
CA LEU A 14 14.10 1.68 -40.61
C LEU A 14 14.53 0.50 -41.47
N GLU A 15 14.02 0.40 -42.70
CA GLU A 15 14.45 -0.61 -43.68
C GLU A 15 15.94 -0.46 -44.05
N ASP A 16 16.40 0.76 -44.33
CA ASP A 16 17.82 1.03 -44.63
C ASP A 16 18.74 0.65 -43.46
N LEU A 17 18.33 0.97 -42.22
CA LEU A 17 19.06 0.59 -41.02
C LEU A 17 19.08 -0.92 -40.81
N LEU A 18 18.00 -1.64 -41.09
CA LEU A 18 17.96 -3.10 -41.00
C LEU A 18 18.89 -3.75 -42.03
N ILE A 19 18.95 -3.22 -43.26
CA ILE A 19 19.90 -3.68 -44.29
C ILE A 19 21.35 -3.47 -43.81
N ARG A 20 21.68 -2.27 -43.31
CA ARG A 20 23.02 -1.97 -42.78
C ARG A 20 23.42 -2.87 -41.61
N ILE A 21 22.47 -3.18 -40.71
CA ILE A 21 22.69 -4.12 -39.62
C ILE A 21 22.93 -5.54 -40.16
N ALA A 22 22.16 -5.97 -41.17
CA ALA A 22 22.35 -7.26 -41.82
C ALA A 22 23.71 -7.38 -42.53
N ASP A 23 24.22 -6.26 -43.06
CA ASP A 23 25.56 -6.16 -43.67
C ASP A 23 26.70 -6.13 -42.62
N GLY A 24 26.37 -6.18 -41.33
CA GLY A 24 27.34 -6.26 -40.22
C GLY A 24 27.87 -4.90 -39.75
N GLU A 25 27.23 -3.79 -40.12
CA GLU A 25 27.61 -2.47 -39.62
C GLU A 25 27.14 -2.27 -38.17
N ASN A 26 28.06 -2.37 -37.22
CA ASN A 26 27.78 -2.17 -35.78
C ASN A 26 27.16 -0.79 -35.46
N SER A 27 27.48 0.25 -36.26
CA SER A 27 26.87 1.59 -36.14
C SER A 27 25.36 1.60 -36.38
N GLY A 28 24.85 0.67 -37.21
CA GLY A 28 23.44 0.59 -37.55
C GLY A 28 22.56 0.31 -36.33
N ARG A 29 23.02 -0.49 -35.36
CA ARG A 29 22.28 -0.77 -34.12
C ARG A 29 22.13 0.48 -33.25
N ASN A 30 23.18 1.29 -33.16
CA ASN A 30 23.15 2.55 -32.40
C ASN A 30 22.23 3.57 -33.05
N GLU A 31 22.30 3.70 -34.38
CA GLU A 31 21.40 4.58 -35.14
C GLU A 31 19.93 4.13 -35.03
N LEU A 32 19.68 2.82 -35.07
CA LEU A 32 18.36 2.24 -34.84
C LEU A 32 17.82 2.62 -33.45
N ILE A 33 18.61 2.45 -32.38
CA ILE A 33 18.18 2.83 -31.03
C ILE A 33 17.84 4.33 -30.95
N GLN A 34 18.63 5.20 -31.59
CA GLN A 34 18.35 6.65 -31.60
C GLN A 34 17.05 6.97 -32.34
N LEU A 35 16.83 6.36 -33.50
CA LEU A 35 15.57 6.50 -34.25
C LEU A 35 14.37 6.02 -33.43
N LEU A 36 14.49 4.85 -32.79
CA LEU A 36 13.47 4.26 -31.94
C LEU A 36 13.20 5.08 -30.67
N LYS A 37 14.20 5.79 -30.12
CA LYS A 37 14.01 6.75 -29.02
C LYS A 37 13.20 7.97 -29.45
N ILE A 38 13.42 8.47 -30.67
CA ILE A 38 12.67 9.62 -31.21
C ILE A 38 11.20 9.28 -31.41
N LEU A 39 10.91 8.05 -31.84
CA LEU A 39 9.53 7.61 -32.08
C LEU A 39 8.66 7.58 -30.81
N GLU A 40 9.26 7.38 -29.63
CA GLU A 40 8.63 7.16 -28.31
C GLU A 40 7.62 5.98 -28.26
N GLN A 41 6.62 5.99 -29.14
CA GLN A 41 5.58 4.99 -29.37
C GLN A 41 5.48 4.65 -30.87
N PRO A 42 6.15 3.58 -31.33
CA PRO A 42 6.00 3.09 -32.70
C PRO A 42 4.60 2.57 -32.92
N ASP A 43 4.13 2.66 -34.16
CA ASP A 43 2.90 1.99 -34.57
C ASP A 43 3.07 0.46 -34.56
N PRO A 44 1.96 -0.30 -34.53
CA PRO A 44 2.02 -1.76 -34.51
C PRO A 44 2.77 -2.39 -35.69
N ALA A 45 2.71 -1.80 -36.89
CA ALA A 45 3.39 -2.36 -38.06
C ALA A 45 4.92 -2.23 -37.94
N THR A 46 5.40 -1.11 -37.37
CA THR A 46 6.83 -0.95 -37.03
C THR A 46 7.29 -2.01 -36.02
N LEU A 47 6.49 -2.32 -35.00
CA LEU A 47 6.83 -3.36 -34.01
C LEU A 47 6.83 -4.77 -34.62
N GLU A 48 5.88 -5.05 -35.52
CA GLU A 48 5.82 -6.31 -36.26
C GLU A 48 7.05 -6.49 -37.16
N LEU A 49 7.42 -5.46 -37.93
CA LEU A 49 8.62 -5.46 -38.76
C LEU A 49 9.90 -5.71 -37.94
N LEU A 50 10.04 -5.06 -36.78
CA LEU A 50 11.17 -5.28 -35.88
C LEU A 50 11.18 -6.70 -35.28
N SER A 51 10.00 -7.25 -35.00
CA SER A 51 9.85 -8.62 -34.50
C SER A 51 10.25 -9.65 -35.55
N GLU A 52 9.85 -9.46 -36.81
CA GLU A 52 10.19 -10.34 -37.92
C GLU A 52 11.69 -10.35 -38.23
N ASN A 53 12.36 -9.22 -38.03
CA ASN A 53 13.79 -9.06 -38.30
C ASN A 53 14.67 -9.22 -37.05
N ILE A 54 14.14 -9.81 -35.97
CA ILE A 54 14.88 -9.90 -34.70
C ILE A 54 16.19 -10.67 -34.81
N ASP A 55 16.25 -11.66 -35.70
CA ASP A 55 17.45 -12.47 -35.94
C ASP A 55 18.57 -11.65 -36.60
N MET A 56 18.22 -10.62 -37.38
CA MET A 56 19.20 -9.69 -37.95
C MET A 56 19.66 -8.67 -36.91
N ILE A 57 18.73 -8.21 -36.07
CA ILE A 57 19.00 -7.23 -35.01
C ILE A 57 19.85 -7.84 -33.88
N LEU A 58 19.58 -9.11 -33.53
CA LEU A 58 20.22 -9.90 -32.49
C LEU A 58 20.79 -11.21 -33.06
N PRO A 59 21.84 -11.15 -33.91
CA PRO A 59 22.37 -12.33 -34.60
C PRO A 59 22.98 -13.35 -33.64
N GLU A 60 23.57 -12.91 -32.54
CA GLU A 60 23.98 -13.77 -31.44
C GLU A 60 23.30 -13.29 -30.16
N VAL A 61 22.73 -14.22 -29.38
CA VAL A 61 22.05 -13.84 -28.13
C VAL A 61 23.09 -13.37 -27.11
N GLU A 62 24.31 -13.91 -27.20
CA GLU A 62 25.48 -13.53 -26.42
C GLU A 62 25.87 -12.05 -26.59
N ASP A 63 25.54 -11.43 -27.73
CA ASP A 63 25.75 -10.00 -27.97
C ASP A 63 24.97 -9.13 -26.99
N ALA A 64 23.93 -9.65 -26.32
CA ALA A 64 23.14 -8.93 -25.33
C ALA A 64 23.97 -8.47 -24.11
N ARG A 65 25.24 -8.88 -23.99
CA ARG A 65 26.20 -8.33 -23.02
C ARG A 65 26.71 -6.94 -23.41
N LEU A 66 26.67 -6.60 -24.70
CA LEU A 66 27.06 -5.30 -25.20
C LEU A 66 26.01 -4.26 -24.79
N PRO A 67 26.40 -3.08 -24.26
CA PRO A 67 25.46 -2.11 -23.71
C PRO A 67 24.36 -1.67 -24.69
N GLU A 68 24.71 -1.55 -25.96
CA GLU A 68 23.83 -1.03 -27.01
C GLU A 68 22.77 -2.07 -27.35
N VAL A 69 23.19 -3.32 -27.45
CA VAL A 69 22.32 -4.48 -27.69
C VAL A 69 21.40 -4.70 -26.50
N ALA A 70 21.91 -4.62 -25.27
CA ALA A 70 21.13 -4.67 -24.04
C ALA A 70 20.04 -3.58 -23.99
N GLU A 71 20.40 -2.34 -24.37
CA GLU A 71 19.46 -1.23 -24.45
C GLU A 71 18.35 -1.49 -25.48
N LEU A 72 18.72 -1.99 -26.66
CA LEU A 72 17.77 -2.34 -27.71
C LEU A 72 16.84 -3.49 -27.30
N THR A 73 17.37 -4.56 -26.71
CA THR A 73 16.59 -5.68 -26.18
C THR A 73 15.56 -5.19 -25.15
N LEU A 74 15.97 -4.36 -24.19
CA LEU A 74 15.05 -3.79 -23.20
C LEU A 74 14.02 -2.86 -23.84
N TRP A 75 14.43 -2.07 -24.85
CA TRP A 75 13.53 -1.17 -25.55
C TRP A 75 12.41 -1.94 -26.26
N LEU A 76 12.76 -3.04 -26.96
CA LEU A 76 11.83 -3.91 -27.69
C LEU A 76 10.91 -4.66 -26.72
N ALA A 77 11.48 -5.28 -25.68
CA ALA A 77 10.74 -6.03 -24.68
C ALA A 77 9.69 -5.16 -23.97
N ARG A 78 10.04 -3.93 -23.57
CA ARG A 78 9.09 -2.98 -22.94
C ARG A 78 7.89 -2.61 -23.82
N ARG A 79 8.01 -2.79 -25.13
CA ARG A 79 6.97 -2.47 -26.12
C ARG A 79 6.19 -3.71 -26.57
N GLY A 80 6.45 -4.86 -25.95
CA GLY A 80 5.69 -6.08 -26.16
C GLY A 80 6.21 -6.96 -27.29
N VAL A 81 7.40 -6.69 -27.85
CA VAL A 81 8.03 -7.59 -28.83
C VAL A 81 8.49 -8.85 -28.10
N ASP A 82 7.67 -9.90 -28.18
CA ASP A 82 7.87 -11.16 -27.45
C ASP A 82 8.33 -12.26 -28.40
N THR A 83 9.64 -12.48 -28.44
CA THR A 83 10.25 -13.59 -29.17
C THR A 83 11.12 -14.43 -28.23
N PRO A 84 11.31 -15.73 -28.51
CA PRO A 84 12.24 -16.56 -27.74
C PRO A 84 13.62 -15.92 -27.62
N ARG A 85 14.09 -15.28 -28.69
CA ARG A 85 15.38 -14.60 -28.77
C ARG A 85 15.49 -13.40 -27.82
N ILE A 86 14.44 -12.59 -27.68
CA ILE A 86 14.38 -11.50 -26.70
C ILE A 86 14.42 -12.06 -25.26
N ARG A 87 13.67 -13.13 -24.98
CA ARG A 87 13.66 -13.78 -23.66
C ARG A 87 15.03 -14.36 -23.29
N ASP A 88 15.70 -15.00 -24.24
CA ASP A 88 17.04 -15.53 -24.06
C ASP A 88 18.08 -14.42 -23.90
N ALA A 89 17.95 -13.31 -24.66
CA ALA A 89 18.80 -12.13 -24.51
C ALA A 89 18.66 -11.51 -23.11
N LEU A 90 17.43 -11.33 -22.61
CA LEU A 90 17.19 -10.89 -21.23
C LEU A 90 17.78 -11.86 -20.20
N SER A 91 17.68 -13.17 -20.43
CA SER A 91 18.28 -14.20 -19.57
C SER A 91 19.80 -14.08 -19.52
N ILE A 92 20.46 -13.81 -20.65
CA ILE A 92 21.91 -13.54 -20.71
C ILE A 92 22.26 -12.23 -20.02
N MET A 93 21.50 -11.17 -20.26
CA MET A 93 21.67 -9.87 -19.60
C MET A 93 21.60 -10.01 -18.08
N VAL A 94 20.69 -10.83 -17.54
CA VAL A 94 20.59 -11.09 -16.10
C VAL A 94 21.86 -11.72 -15.56
N ARG A 95 22.37 -12.79 -16.21
CA ARG A 95 23.59 -13.48 -15.77
C ARG A 95 24.82 -12.59 -15.84
N HIS A 96 24.86 -11.69 -16.83
CA HIS A 96 25.99 -10.79 -17.03
C HIS A 96 25.93 -9.60 -16.05
N ASN A 97 24.83 -8.84 -16.07
CA ASN A 97 24.71 -7.57 -15.35
C ASN A 97 24.51 -7.77 -13.84
N PHE A 98 24.01 -8.94 -13.43
CA PHE A 98 23.83 -9.30 -12.02
C PHE A 98 24.70 -10.50 -11.63
N SER A 99 25.87 -10.65 -12.26
CA SER A 99 26.83 -11.72 -11.97
C SER A 99 27.33 -11.75 -10.52
N HIS A 100 27.19 -10.64 -9.79
CA HIS A 100 27.52 -10.54 -8.35
C HIS A 100 26.48 -11.17 -7.43
N TYR A 101 25.27 -11.46 -7.92
CA TYR A 101 24.20 -12.05 -7.15
C TYR A 101 24.39 -13.56 -7.05
N ALA A 102 24.35 -14.14 -5.84
CA ALA A 102 24.70 -15.54 -5.61
C ALA A 102 23.87 -16.55 -6.42
N ASP A 103 22.57 -16.29 -6.63
CA ASP A 103 21.67 -17.14 -7.42
C ASP A 103 21.07 -16.40 -8.64
N PRO A 104 21.78 -16.31 -9.78
CA PRO A 104 21.23 -15.72 -10.99
C PRO A 104 20.00 -16.45 -11.55
N ALA A 105 19.82 -17.74 -11.24
CA ALA A 105 18.65 -18.50 -11.68
C ALA A 105 17.40 -18.05 -10.92
N GLY A 106 17.53 -17.77 -9.62
CA GLY A 106 16.48 -17.15 -8.81
C GLY A 106 16.00 -15.81 -9.34
N ILE A 107 16.91 -14.97 -9.87
CA ILE A 107 16.52 -13.73 -10.56
C ILE A 107 15.70 -14.06 -11.81
N GLN A 108 16.17 -14.98 -12.67
CA GLN A 108 15.45 -15.35 -13.89
C GLN A 108 14.03 -15.88 -13.60
N GLU A 109 13.88 -16.62 -12.51
CA GLU A 109 12.58 -17.10 -12.02
C GLU A 109 11.70 -15.94 -11.52
N ALA A 110 12.27 -15.01 -10.72
CA ALA A 110 11.55 -13.86 -10.21
C ALA A 110 11.09 -12.88 -11.30
N LEU A 111 11.86 -12.77 -12.39
CA LEU A 111 11.51 -12.01 -13.58
C LEU A 111 10.48 -12.72 -14.47
N GLU A 112 10.27 -14.03 -14.26
CA GLU A 112 9.39 -14.90 -15.06
C GLU A 112 9.78 -15.03 -16.55
N LEU A 113 11.07 -14.94 -16.87
CA LEU A 113 11.54 -14.98 -18.27
C LEU A 113 11.16 -16.27 -19.02
N ARG A 114 11.04 -17.40 -18.31
CA ARG A 114 10.64 -18.70 -18.86
C ARG A 114 9.12 -18.92 -18.89
N ASN A 115 8.35 -18.06 -18.23
CA ASN A 115 6.89 -18.16 -18.20
C ASN A 115 6.32 -17.46 -19.45
N GLN A 116 5.79 -18.25 -20.39
CA GLN A 116 5.18 -17.72 -21.61
C GLN A 116 3.83 -17.01 -21.35
N GLU A 117 3.20 -17.26 -20.20
CA GLU A 117 1.97 -16.55 -19.81
C GLU A 117 2.26 -15.15 -19.28
N CYS A 118 3.50 -14.87 -18.84
CA CYS A 118 3.91 -13.56 -18.40
C CYS A 118 4.26 -12.68 -19.62
N PRO A 119 3.61 -11.54 -19.83
CA PRO A 119 3.95 -10.62 -20.91
C PRO A 119 5.41 -10.17 -20.84
N ILE A 120 6.09 -10.08 -21.98
CA ILE A 120 7.52 -9.71 -22.05
C ILE A 120 7.80 -8.28 -21.54
N ASN A 121 6.83 -7.37 -21.69
CA ASN A 121 6.93 -6.02 -21.16
C ASN A 121 6.95 -6.02 -19.62
N GLU A 122 6.19 -6.90 -18.96
CA GLU A 122 6.26 -7.06 -17.51
C GLU A 122 7.61 -7.66 -17.09
N CYS A 123 8.13 -8.64 -17.83
CA CYS A 123 9.47 -9.19 -17.59
C CYS A 123 10.55 -8.08 -17.65
N ALA A 124 10.46 -7.21 -18.66
CA ALA A 124 11.38 -6.09 -18.84
C ALA A 124 11.22 -5.02 -17.74
N GLU A 125 10.00 -4.73 -17.29
CA GLU A 125 9.77 -3.85 -16.15
C GLU A 125 10.39 -4.40 -14.88
N ARG A 126 10.21 -5.69 -14.59
CA ARG A 126 10.82 -6.36 -13.44
C ARG A 126 12.33 -6.38 -13.52
N TYR A 127 12.91 -6.52 -14.73
CA TYR A 127 14.36 -6.41 -14.92
C TYR A 127 14.86 -5.03 -14.50
N LEU A 128 14.18 -3.97 -14.94
CA LEU A 128 14.52 -2.60 -14.58
C LEU A 128 14.30 -2.33 -13.08
N MET A 129 13.25 -2.87 -12.49
CA MET A 129 13.03 -2.80 -11.03
C MET A 129 14.19 -3.45 -10.27
N PHE A 130 14.60 -4.65 -10.69
CA PHE A 130 15.71 -5.36 -10.07
C PHE A 130 17.02 -4.56 -10.16
N ALA A 131 17.29 -3.94 -11.31
CA ALA A 131 18.46 -3.08 -11.51
C ALA A 131 18.52 -1.87 -10.57
N GLU A 132 17.37 -1.42 -10.06
CA GLU A 132 17.27 -0.30 -9.11
C GLU A 132 17.36 -0.75 -7.64
N LEU A 133 17.40 -2.05 -7.35
CA LEU A 133 17.48 -2.55 -5.97
C LEU A 133 18.88 -2.36 -5.39
N LYS A 134 18.95 -1.53 -4.35
CA LYS A 134 20.13 -1.18 -3.58
C LYS A 134 19.71 -1.05 -2.12
N GLU A 135 20.40 -1.76 -1.25
CA GLU A 135 20.12 -1.76 0.18
C GLU A 135 20.22 -0.33 0.75
N ASP A 136 19.30 0.00 1.66
CA ASP A 136 19.16 1.28 2.36
C ASP A 136 18.91 2.53 1.49
N THR A 137 18.95 2.43 0.16
CA THR A 137 18.67 3.55 -0.74
C THR A 137 17.38 3.41 -1.53
N THR A 138 17.02 2.17 -1.91
CA THR A 138 15.87 1.96 -2.78
C THR A 138 14.57 2.22 -2.04
N VAL A 139 13.77 3.11 -2.60
CA VAL A 139 12.42 3.41 -2.15
C VAL A 139 11.44 2.54 -2.92
N VAL A 140 10.50 1.96 -2.20
CA VAL A 140 9.43 1.14 -2.77
C VAL A 140 8.07 1.69 -2.36
N TRP A 141 7.10 1.51 -3.24
CA TRP A 141 5.70 1.81 -2.97
C TRP A 141 4.88 0.52 -3.06
N ASP A 142 4.01 0.33 -2.07
CA ASP A 142 3.00 -0.71 -2.03
C ASP A 142 1.64 -0.08 -1.72
N ASP A 143 0.59 -0.49 -2.45
CA ASP A 143 -0.75 0.10 -2.27
C ASP A 143 -1.36 -0.15 -0.89
N ARG A 144 -0.89 -1.17 -0.16
CA ARG A 144 -1.37 -1.51 1.20
C ARG A 144 -0.48 -0.93 2.29
N GLU A 145 0.84 -1.11 2.16
CA GLU A 145 1.81 -0.72 3.19
C GLU A 145 2.33 0.72 3.03
N GLY A 146 2.10 1.35 1.87
CA GLY A 146 2.54 2.70 1.55
C GLY A 146 4.00 2.74 1.11
N LEU A 147 4.72 3.79 1.52
CA LEU A 147 6.11 4.01 1.16
C LEU A 147 7.05 3.25 2.09
N GLY A 148 7.99 2.51 1.54
CA GLY A 148 8.99 1.74 2.27
C GLY A 148 10.40 1.91 1.73
N THR A 149 11.36 1.34 2.44
CA THR A 149 12.78 1.33 2.05
C THR A 149 13.32 -0.09 2.10
N LEU A 150 14.01 -0.51 1.04
CA LEU A 150 14.69 -1.80 1.01
C LEU A 150 15.82 -1.82 2.05
N ILE A 151 15.78 -2.77 2.99
CA ILE A 151 16.80 -2.93 4.04
C ILE A 151 17.82 -3.97 3.61
N LYS A 152 17.36 -5.09 3.05
CA LYS A 152 18.21 -6.22 2.69
C LYS A 152 17.71 -6.92 1.44
N LEU A 153 18.61 -7.28 0.55
CA LEU A 153 18.40 -8.21 -0.55
C LEU A 153 19.21 -9.48 -0.25
N ASP A 154 18.51 -10.55 0.10
CA ASP A 154 19.11 -11.86 0.37
C ASP A 154 19.22 -12.64 -0.94
N ASP A 155 20.44 -12.71 -1.47
CA ASP A 155 20.75 -13.26 -2.79
C ASP A 155 20.85 -14.79 -2.83
N ILE A 156 20.87 -15.43 -1.65
CA ILE A 156 20.85 -16.89 -1.52
C ILE A 156 19.42 -17.39 -1.44
N MET A 157 18.59 -16.75 -0.61
CA MET A 157 17.20 -17.16 -0.40
C MET A 157 16.22 -16.50 -1.36
N ASN A 158 16.67 -15.58 -2.22
CA ASN A 158 15.84 -14.77 -3.09
C ASN A 158 14.74 -14.02 -2.33
N GLN A 159 15.11 -13.45 -1.18
CA GLN A 159 14.19 -12.72 -0.31
C GLN A 159 14.60 -11.27 -0.14
N VAL A 160 13.61 -10.39 -0.08
CA VAL A 160 13.79 -8.98 0.16
C VAL A 160 13.16 -8.59 1.49
N LYS A 161 13.88 -7.79 2.27
CA LYS A 161 13.39 -7.20 3.52
C LYS A 161 13.17 -5.73 3.31
N ILE A 162 11.95 -5.27 3.52
CA ILE A 162 11.54 -3.89 3.29
C ILE A 162 11.02 -3.32 4.60
N ARG A 163 11.47 -2.10 4.93
CA ARG A 163 10.96 -1.32 6.06
C ARG A 163 9.81 -0.45 5.59
N PHE A 164 8.60 -0.76 6.03
CA PHE A 164 7.46 0.16 6.00
C PHE A 164 7.25 0.69 7.43
N SER A 165 6.02 0.62 7.95
CA SER A 165 5.72 0.74 9.38
C SER A 165 6.29 -0.43 10.20
N ALA A 166 6.33 -1.62 9.59
CA ALA A 166 6.99 -2.83 10.08
C ALA A 166 7.98 -3.36 9.03
N ILE A 167 8.87 -4.27 9.45
CA ILE A 167 9.76 -4.97 8.53
C ILE A 167 9.01 -6.15 7.93
N LEU A 168 8.86 -6.14 6.61
CA LEU A 168 8.24 -7.22 5.86
C LEU A 168 9.32 -7.98 5.09
N THR A 169 9.31 -9.31 5.18
CA THR A 169 10.14 -10.19 4.36
C THR A 169 9.27 -10.79 3.28
N LEU A 170 9.67 -10.66 2.01
CA LEU A 170 8.96 -11.18 0.85
C LEU A 170 9.92 -11.94 -0.05
N ASP A 171 9.39 -12.90 -0.82
CA ASP A 171 10.14 -13.47 -1.93
C ASP A 171 10.31 -12.42 -3.04
N LEU A 172 11.46 -12.46 -3.73
CA LEU A 172 11.83 -11.50 -4.75
C LEU A 172 10.77 -11.39 -5.86
N LYS A 173 10.24 -12.53 -6.31
CA LYS A 173 9.15 -12.60 -7.29
C LYS A 173 7.92 -11.81 -6.84
N THR A 174 7.50 -12.00 -5.59
CA THR A 174 6.33 -11.33 -5.02
C THR A 174 6.52 -9.83 -4.98
N MET A 175 7.73 -9.37 -4.62
CA MET A 175 8.05 -7.94 -4.59
C MET A 175 8.03 -7.33 -6.00
N LEU A 176 8.71 -7.96 -6.97
CA LEU A 176 8.77 -7.49 -8.35
C LEU A 176 7.41 -7.50 -9.06
N THR A 177 6.48 -8.35 -8.62
CA THR A 177 5.13 -8.44 -9.19
C THR A 177 4.17 -7.41 -8.60
N ARG A 178 4.27 -7.13 -7.30
CA ARG A 178 3.24 -6.37 -6.57
C ARG A 178 3.60 -4.90 -6.36
N MET A 179 4.88 -4.56 -6.27
CA MET A 179 5.33 -3.26 -5.80
C MET A 179 5.82 -2.36 -6.95
N ASN A 180 5.95 -1.07 -6.66
CA ASN A 180 6.63 -0.11 -7.54
C ASN A 180 7.96 0.30 -6.90
N VAL A 181 9.03 0.35 -7.69
CA VAL A 181 10.36 0.77 -7.27
C VAL A 181 10.66 2.16 -7.81
N ALA A 182 11.01 3.11 -6.94
CA ALA A 182 11.49 4.41 -7.38
C ALA A 182 12.92 4.27 -7.91
N ARG A 183 13.22 4.85 -9.08
CA ARG A 183 14.62 4.91 -9.55
C ARG A 183 15.45 5.74 -8.58
N ASN A 184 16.67 5.31 -8.30
CA ASN A 184 17.49 5.91 -7.24
C ASN A 184 17.82 7.40 -7.48
N ASP A 185 17.89 7.82 -8.74
CA ASP A 185 18.18 9.20 -9.15
C ASP A 185 16.92 9.97 -9.60
N SER A 186 15.73 9.46 -9.27
CA SER A 186 14.47 10.06 -9.69
C SER A 186 13.99 11.20 -8.79
N PHE A 187 12.99 11.92 -9.31
CA PHE A 187 12.25 12.93 -8.54
C PHE A 187 11.63 12.35 -7.27
N ALA A 188 11.08 11.13 -7.32
CA ALA A 188 10.57 10.45 -6.12
C ALA A 188 11.66 10.22 -5.06
N ALA A 189 12.85 9.77 -5.48
CA ALA A 189 13.97 9.55 -4.55
C ALA A 189 14.50 10.86 -3.94
N MET A 190 14.48 11.97 -4.67
CA MET A 190 14.81 13.30 -4.13
C MET A 190 13.77 13.76 -3.09
N LEU A 191 12.49 13.63 -3.41
CA LEU A 191 11.41 14.03 -2.51
C LEU A 191 11.41 13.21 -1.21
N VAL A 192 11.66 11.91 -1.30
CA VAL A 192 11.78 11.04 -0.12
C VAL A 192 13.01 11.39 0.71
N ARG A 193 14.04 12.03 0.15
CA ARG A 193 15.15 12.61 0.93
C ARG A 193 14.83 13.98 1.53
N GLY A 194 13.70 14.58 1.19
CA GLY A 194 13.31 15.92 1.65
C GLY A 194 13.82 17.04 0.74
N GLU A 195 14.18 16.72 -0.50
CA GLU A 195 14.70 17.66 -1.50
C GLU A 195 13.75 17.81 -2.69
N GLY A 196 13.96 18.83 -3.53
CA GLY A 196 13.33 18.93 -4.85
C GLY A 196 11.86 19.34 -4.89
N PHE A 197 11.20 19.60 -3.75
CA PHE A 197 9.82 20.09 -3.75
C PHE A 197 9.75 21.59 -4.12
N ASP A 198 9.12 21.89 -5.25
CA ASP A 198 8.75 23.25 -5.64
C ASP A 198 7.24 23.46 -5.52
N ARG A 199 6.82 24.27 -4.54
CA ARG A 199 5.41 24.61 -4.28
C ARG A 199 4.74 25.37 -5.43
N ARG A 200 5.52 25.88 -6.39
CA ARG A 200 5.02 26.58 -7.60
C ARG A 200 4.72 25.62 -8.75
N MET A 201 5.18 24.36 -8.67
CA MET A 201 4.93 23.38 -9.72
C MET A 201 3.44 23.03 -9.81
N PRO A 202 2.83 23.01 -11.03
CA PRO A 202 1.46 22.56 -11.20
C PRO A 202 1.28 21.10 -10.74
N VAL A 203 0.14 20.80 -10.10
CA VAL A 203 -0.16 19.50 -9.50
C VAL A 203 -0.10 18.37 -10.54
N ASP A 204 -0.58 18.61 -11.77
CA ASP A 204 -0.54 17.63 -12.85
C ASP A 204 0.88 17.30 -13.30
N VAL A 205 1.72 18.33 -13.42
CA VAL A 205 3.14 18.18 -13.80
C VAL A 205 3.89 17.45 -12.69
N PHE A 206 3.62 17.81 -11.44
CA PHE A 206 4.19 17.14 -10.27
C PHE A 206 3.80 15.66 -10.23
N SER A 207 2.50 15.37 -10.35
CA SER A 207 1.95 14.01 -10.30
C SER A 207 2.49 13.15 -11.42
N ARG A 208 2.67 13.71 -12.63
CA ARG A 208 3.28 13.01 -13.76
C ARG A 208 4.76 12.71 -13.51
N LYS A 209 5.55 13.71 -13.08
CA LYS A 209 6.97 13.50 -12.73
C LYS A 209 7.14 12.46 -11.63
N LEU A 210 6.26 12.47 -10.63
CA LEU A 210 6.27 11.47 -9.58
C LEU A 210 5.91 10.09 -10.12
N ALA A 211 4.84 9.96 -10.92
CA ALA A 211 4.46 8.68 -11.53
C ALA A 211 5.58 8.08 -12.39
N ASP A 212 6.27 8.92 -13.17
CA ASP A 212 7.36 8.54 -14.09
C ASP A 212 8.66 8.19 -13.36
N SER A 213 8.74 8.48 -12.06
CA SER A 213 9.88 8.14 -11.20
C SER A 213 9.89 6.68 -10.75
N PHE A 214 8.75 6.00 -10.86
CA PHE A 214 8.58 4.61 -10.43
C PHE A 214 8.58 3.63 -11.60
N ILE A 215 8.96 2.39 -11.31
CA ILE A 215 8.89 1.23 -12.20
C ILE A 215 8.12 0.11 -11.47
N PRO A 216 7.01 -0.41 -12.04
CA PRO A 216 6.29 0.17 -13.17
C PRO A 216 5.77 1.57 -12.85
N ARG A 217 5.34 2.31 -13.87
CA ARG A 217 4.76 3.64 -13.70
C ARG A 217 3.54 3.56 -12.76
N LEU A 218 3.44 4.48 -11.80
CA LEU A 218 2.28 4.53 -10.90
C LEU A 218 0.99 4.79 -11.69
N ARG A 219 0.00 3.92 -11.53
CA ARG A 219 -1.35 4.10 -12.11
C ARG A 219 -2.12 5.22 -11.43
N SER A 220 -1.93 5.39 -10.13
CA SER A 220 -2.53 6.45 -9.32
C SER A 220 -1.46 7.12 -8.48
N PRO A 221 -0.90 8.28 -8.89
CA PRO A 221 0.15 8.94 -8.12
C PRO A 221 -0.38 9.62 -6.86
N ARG A 222 -1.68 9.92 -6.77
CA ARG A 222 -2.24 10.76 -5.69
C ARG A 222 -1.95 10.24 -4.27
N PRO A 223 -2.10 8.94 -3.95
CA PRO A 223 -1.72 8.41 -2.63
C PRO A 223 -0.23 8.57 -2.34
N VAL A 224 0.61 8.41 -3.35
CA VAL A 224 2.07 8.56 -3.23
C VAL A 224 2.46 10.02 -3.04
N VAL A 225 1.80 10.94 -3.75
CA VAL A 225 1.99 12.39 -3.59
C VAL A 225 1.72 12.78 -2.13
N GLU A 226 0.59 12.33 -1.57
CA GLU A 226 0.24 12.62 -0.17
C GLU A 226 1.28 12.03 0.80
N ALA A 227 1.64 10.75 0.63
CA ALA A 227 2.59 10.05 1.47
C ALA A 227 3.99 10.67 1.46
N VAL A 228 4.41 11.27 0.34
CA VAL A 228 5.72 11.90 0.19
C VAL A 228 5.71 13.37 0.64
N LEU A 229 4.66 14.13 0.32
CA LEU A 229 4.61 15.58 0.59
C LEU A 229 4.20 15.92 2.02
N VAL A 230 3.22 15.21 2.59
CA VAL A 230 2.65 15.57 3.89
C VAL A 230 3.64 15.41 5.06
N PRO A 231 4.44 14.33 5.12
CA PRO A 231 5.38 14.18 6.24
C PRO A 231 6.57 15.15 6.18
N LYS A 232 6.96 15.60 4.98
CA LYS A 232 8.25 16.30 4.77
C LYS A 232 8.14 17.77 4.37
N PHE A 233 7.11 18.17 3.65
CA PHE A 233 7.06 19.49 3.01
C PHE A 233 5.82 20.32 3.34
N LEU A 234 4.65 19.69 3.50
CA LEU A 234 3.38 20.39 3.66
C LEU A 234 2.56 19.79 4.81
N GLY A 235 1.85 20.60 5.60
CA GLY A 235 0.79 20.05 6.43
C GLY A 235 -0.39 19.53 5.60
N THR A 236 -1.22 18.62 6.12
CA THR A 236 -2.40 18.08 5.40
C THR A 236 -3.32 19.18 4.85
N GLY A 237 -3.55 20.26 5.61
CA GLY A 237 -4.34 21.40 5.15
C GLY A 237 -3.67 22.21 4.04
N GLU A 238 -2.33 22.34 4.06
CA GLU A 238 -1.59 23.00 2.99
C GLU A 238 -1.53 22.15 1.72
N PHE A 239 -1.52 20.82 1.88
CA PHE A 239 -1.59 19.87 0.79
C PHE A 239 -2.95 19.96 0.08
N ILE A 240 -4.06 19.97 0.83
CA ILE A 240 -5.41 20.17 0.25
C ILE A 240 -5.48 21.52 -0.47
N ALA A 241 -5.01 22.60 0.17
CA ALA A 241 -4.98 23.93 -0.46
C ALA A 241 -4.04 24.02 -1.67
N TRP A 242 -3.03 23.14 -1.77
CA TRP A 242 -2.15 23.02 -2.93
C TRP A 242 -2.81 22.21 -4.05
N LEU A 243 -3.58 21.17 -3.71
CA LEU A 243 -4.40 20.41 -4.67
C LEU A 243 -5.50 21.27 -5.30
N ASP A 244 -6.13 22.14 -4.52
CA ASP A 244 -7.25 22.98 -4.95
C ASP A 244 -6.80 24.28 -5.66
N ARG A 245 -5.50 24.47 -5.89
CA ARG A 245 -4.97 25.63 -6.64
C ARG A 245 -5.22 25.45 -8.14
N ASP A 246 -6.40 25.86 -8.59
CA ASP A 246 -6.56 26.37 -9.95
C ASP A 246 -5.82 27.72 -10.03
N PHE A 247 -4.80 27.82 -10.89
CA PHE A 247 -4.13 29.10 -11.17
C PHE A 247 -4.95 29.89 -12.19
N PRO A 248 -5.51 31.07 -11.87
CA PRO A 248 -5.46 32.19 -12.78
C PRO A 248 -4.11 32.89 -12.63
N GLU A 249 -3.51 33.25 -13.76
CA GLU A 249 -2.27 34.02 -13.85
C GLU A 249 -2.25 35.21 -12.88
N GLN A 250 -1.07 35.43 -12.31
CA GLN A 250 -0.78 36.51 -11.37
C GLN A 250 -1.29 37.86 -11.88
N LYS A 251 -2.17 38.50 -11.09
CA LYS A 251 -2.11 39.95 -10.94
C LYS A 251 -1.36 40.26 -9.66
N GLU A 252 -0.14 40.72 -9.83
CA GLU A 252 0.50 41.61 -8.86
C GLU A 252 -0.51 42.66 -8.41
N ARG A 253 -0.96 42.60 -7.15
CA ARG A 253 -1.49 43.79 -6.47
C ARG A 253 -1.13 43.80 -5.00
N THR A 254 -0.18 44.69 -4.72
CA THR A 254 -0.36 45.85 -3.83
C THR A 254 -1.12 45.61 -2.53
N ARG A 255 -0.39 45.88 -1.43
CA ARG A 255 -0.94 46.32 -0.15
C ARG A 255 -2.11 47.30 -0.37
N THR A 256 -3.32 46.89 0.02
CA THR A 256 -4.32 47.82 0.54
C THR A 256 -5.20 47.10 1.56
N SER A 257 -5.16 47.65 2.76
CA SER A 257 -6.05 47.45 3.88
C SER A 257 -7.51 47.71 3.52
N THR A 258 -8.39 46.76 3.85
CA THR A 258 -9.80 47.05 4.19
C THR A 258 -10.32 45.98 5.16
N THR A 259 -10.94 46.48 6.23
CA THR A 259 -11.48 45.81 7.43
C THR A 259 -12.79 45.03 7.13
N PRO A 260 -13.37 44.26 8.08
CA PRO A 260 -13.71 42.85 7.87
C PRO A 260 -15.22 42.56 7.81
N GLN A 261 -15.62 41.60 6.97
CA GLN A 261 -16.93 40.95 7.12
C GLN A 261 -16.80 39.68 7.96
N LYS A 262 -17.56 39.67 9.07
CA LYS A 262 -17.77 38.56 9.99
C LYS A 262 -18.19 37.30 9.22
N GLN A 263 -17.28 36.35 9.10
CA GLN A 263 -17.59 34.93 8.98
C GLN A 263 -16.90 34.21 10.14
N VAL A 264 -17.66 33.30 10.73
CA VAL A 264 -17.44 32.69 12.04
C VAL A 264 -16.04 32.07 12.09
N ALA A 265 -15.25 32.54 13.06
CA ALA A 265 -13.87 32.15 13.24
C ALA A 265 -13.77 30.64 13.49
N ALA A 266 -12.99 29.96 12.64
CA ALA A 266 -12.28 28.75 13.04
C ALA A 266 -11.47 29.06 14.32
N PRO A 267 -11.31 28.10 15.26
CA PRO A 267 -10.57 28.35 16.48
C PRO A 267 -9.17 28.83 16.12
N LYS A 268 -8.78 30.02 16.60
CA LYS A 268 -7.40 30.51 16.48
C LYS A 268 -6.46 29.42 17.00
N PRO A 269 -5.34 29.13 16.32
CA PRO A 269 -4.30 28.32 16.93
C PRO A 269 -3.90 29.02 18.25
N PRO A 270 -3.83 28.31 19.38
CA PRO A 270 -3.38 28.93 20.62
C PRO A 270 -1.97 29.50 20.41
N PRO A 271 -1.62 30.58 21.13
CA PRO A 271 -0.31 31.22 20.99
C PRO A 271 0.79 30.17 21.23
N ARG A 272 1.88 30.25 20.46
CA ARG A 272 3.10 29.44 20.63
C ARG A 272 3.49 29.41 22.11
N GLY A 273 3.15 28.31 22.78
CA GLY A 273 3.27 28.19 24.24
C GLY A 273 2.35 27.17 24.90
N THR A 274 1.27 26.69 24.26
CA THR A 274 0.47 25.57 24.82
C THR A 274 1.24 24.26 24.71
N LYS A 275 1.61 23.70 25.88
CA LYS A 275 2.19 22.36 26.00
C LYS A 275 1.41 21.38 25.13
N ILE A 276 2.12 20.67 24.25
CA ILE A 276 1.56 19.68 23.33
C ILE A 276 1.06 18.49 24.18
N THR A 277 -0.21 18.49 24.53
CA THR A 277 -0.88 17.43 25.30
C THR A 277 -1.52 16.39 24.37
N TRP A 278 -1.75 15.17 24.89
CA TRP A 278 -2.41 14.06 24.19
C TRP A 278 -3.78 14.44 23.59
N ALA A 279 -4.50 15.36 24.24
CA ALA A 279 -5.79 15.89 23.81
C ALA A 279 -5.76 16.65 22.47
N ASN A 280 -4.57 17.05 22.00
CA ASN A 280 -4.38 17.77 20.73
C ASN A 280 -3.78 16.88 19.62
N ALA A 281 -3.94 15.55 19.70
CA ALA A 281 -3.45 14.63 18.67
C ALA A 281 -4.19 14.81 17.34
N ARG A 282 -3.45 14.88 16.23
CA ARG A 282 -4.00 15.14 14.88
C ARG A 282 -4.26 13.86 14.09
N SER A 283 -3.71 12.73 14.53
CA SER A 283 -3.97 11.39 13.97
C SER A 283 -4.07 10.33 15.09
N PRO A 284 -4.70 9.17 14.83
CA PRO A 284 -4.70 8.04 15.77
C PRO A 284 -3.29 7.56 16.13
N GLU A 285 -2.35 7.57 15.18
CA GLU A 285 -0.95 7.18 15.41
C GLU A 285 -0.24 8.19 16.33
N GLU A 286 -0.47 9.49 16.11
CA GLU A 286 0.03 10.54 16.99
C GLU A 286 -0.57 10.42 18.41
N LEU A 287 -1.86 10.06 18.51
CA LEU A 287 -2.53 9.84 19.78
C LEU A 287 -1.86 8.69 20.55
N ILE A 288 -1.62 7.55 19.90
CA ILE A 288 -0.91 6.41 20.51
C ILE A 288 0.48 6.82 21.00
N LEU A 289 1.25 7.55 20.19
CA LEU A 289 2.60 7.99 20.55
C LEU A 289 2.60 8.97 21.74
N LYS A 290 1.60 9.84 21.83
CA LYS A 290 1.45 10.78 22.95
C LYS A 290 1.00 10.06 24.22
N LEU A 291 0.01 9.18 24.13
CA LEU A 291 -0.49 8.40 25.27
C LEU A 291 0.56 7.47 25.88
N LYS A 292 1.55 7.00 25.09
CA LYS A 292 2.70 6.26 25.61
C LYS A 292 3.55 7.05 26.62
N LYS A 293 3.55 8.38 26.52
CA LYS A 293 4.33 9.27 27.41
C LYS A 293 3.57 9.68 28.67
N GLU A 294 2.27 9.44 28.69
CA GLU A 294 1.40 9.78 29.82
C GLU A 294 1.22 8.56 30.74
N SER A 295 1.28 8.79 32.05
CA SER A 295 0.96 7.74 33.03
C SER A 295 -0.54 7.51 33.09
N CYS A 296 -1.32 8.59 33.11
CA CYS A 296 -2.77 8.59 33.16
C CYS A 296 -3.36 9.85 32.52
N VAL A 297 -4.60 9.76 32.03
CA VAL A 297 -5.30 10.85 31.37
C VAL A 297 -6.76 10.93 31.81
N THR A 298 -7.33 12.14 31.81
CA THR A 298 -8.74 12.38 32.11
C THR A 298 -9.45 12.86 30.85
N PHE A 299 -10.50 12.15 30.42
CA PHE A 299 -11.26 12.49 29.23
C PHE A 299 -12.35 13.51 29.55
N LEU A 300 -12.11 14.78 29.25
CA LEU A 300 -13.04 15.87 29.55
C LEU A 300 -14.01 16.15 28.38
N PRO A 301 -15.18 16.76 28.63
CA PRO A 301 -16.13 17.16 27.58
C PRO A 301 -15.50 18.02 26.47
N GLU A 302 -14.54 18.87 26.83
CA GLU A 302 -13.81 19.74 25.90
C GLU A 302 -13.04 18.95 24.82
N HIS A 303 -12.67 17.70 25.11
CA HIS A 303 -11.95 16.84 24.18
C HIS A 303 -12.87 16.15 23.18
N GLN A 304 -14.17 16.04 23.48
CA GLN A 304 -15.11 15.22 22.71
C GLN A 304 -15.24 15.67 21.25
N GLU A 305 -15.33 16.97 21.00
CA GLU A 305 -15.47 17.49 19.63
C GLU A 305 -14.22 17.21 18.79
N HIS A 306 -13.04 17.38 19.39
CA HIS A 306 -11.77 17.07 18.74
C HIS A 306 -11.64 15.58 18.41
N PHE A 307 -11.90 14.69 19.38
CA PHE A 307 -11.84 13.25 19.17
C PHE A 307 -12.94 12.75 18.22
N ARG A 308 -14.12 13.37 18.22
CA ARG A 308 -15.19 13.09 17.25
C ARG A 308 -14.72 13.39 15.84
N ASN A 309 -14.10 14.54 15.61
CA ASN A 309 -13.55 14.91 14.30
C ASN A 309 -12.42 13.97 13.87
N LEU A 310 -11.51 13.65 14.81
CA LEU A 310 -10.41 12.72 14.58
C LEU A 310 -10.93 11.33 14.17
N PHE A 311 -11.87 10.79 14.94
CA PHE A 311 -12.33 9.42 14.78
C PHE A 311 -13.36 9.25 13.65
N ARG A 312 -14.19 10.25 13.33
CA ARG A 312 -15.10 10.16 12.17
C ARG A 312 -14.36 10.08 10.85
N TYR A 313 -13.28 10.85 10.72
CA TYR A 313 -12.45 10.85 9.51
C TYR A 313 -11.76 9.49 9.28
N THR A 314 -11.26 8.87 10.35
CA THR A 314 -10.53 7.60 10.27
C THR A 314 -11.43 6.37 10.38
N GLY A 315 -12.54 6.47 11.11
CA GLY A 315 -13.37 5.32 11.49
C GLY A 315 -14.27 4.78 10.40
N THR A 316 -14.47 5.52 9.31
CA THR A 316 -15.24 5.10 8.14
C THR A 316 -14.41 4.41 7.06
N ARG A 317 -13.09 4.31 7.26
CA ARG A 317 -12.13 3.83 6.24
C ARG A 317 -11.39 2.59 6.74
N GLN A 318 -11.38 1.53 5.93
CA GLN A 318 -10.76 0.26 6.32
C GLN A 318 -9.24 0.36 6.52
N ASN A 319 -8.56 1.23 5.77
CA ASN A 319 -7.10 1.44 5.87
C ASN A 319 -6.65 1.99 7.23
N PHE A 320 -7.54 2.63 8.00
CA PHE A 320 -7.23 3.19 9.32
C PHE A 320 -7.79 2.36 10.47
N LEU A 321 -8.41 1.22 10.18
CA LEU A 321 -9.05 0.36 11.16
C LEU A 321 -8.08 -0.06 12.27
N THR A 322 -6.88 -0.50 11.87
CA THR A 322 -5.85 -0.95 12.82
C THR A 322 -5.34 0.18 13.70
N SER A 323 -5.00 1.33 13.12
CA SER A 323 -4.45 2.44 13.90
C SER A 323 -5.50 3.08 14.81
N LEU A 324 -6.74 3.22 14.33
CA LEU A 324 -7.86 3.71 15.14
C LEU A 324 -8.18 2.77 16.31
N GLY A 325 -8.30 1.47 16.05
CA GLY A 325 -8.60 0.50 17.11
C GLY A 325 -7.52 0.46 18.20
N HIS A 326 -6.24 0.54 17.81
CA HIS A 326 -5.15 0.67 18.78
C HIS A 326 -5.17 1.99 19.55
N ALA A 327 -5.62 3.08 18.93
CA ALA A 327 -5.75 4.37 19.59
C ALA A 327 -6.90 4.37 20.61
N ILE A 328 -8.01 3.71 20.28
CA ILE A 328 -9.16 3.50 21.18
C ILE A 328 -8.71 2.71 22.43
N ILE A 329 -7.99 1.59 22.22
CA ILE A 329 -7.46 0.76 23.30
C ILE A 329 -6.49 1.58 24.16
N ALA A 330 -5.52 2.25 23.54
CA ALA A 330 -4.51 3.03 24.28
C ALA A 330 -5.15 4.15 25.11
N LEU A 331 -6.18 4.83 24.57
CA LEU A 331 -6.89 5.87 25.30
C LEU A 331 -7.65 5.27 26.49
N TRP A 332 -8.34 4.14 26.28
CA TRP A 332 -9.06 3.44 27.34
C TRP A 332 -8.17 2.92 28.47
N GLU A 333 -6.99 2.39 28.15
CA GLU A 333 -6.02 1.92 29.17
C GLU A 333 -5.51 3.05 30.05
N LYS A 334 -5.33 4.24 29.46
CA LYS A 334 -4.76 5.41 30.13
C LYS A 334 -5.82 6.28 30.81
N CYS A 335 -7.09 6.12 30.47
CA CYS A 335 -8.18 6.96 30.96
C CYS A 335 -8.61 6.59 32.38
N GLU A 336 -8.63 7.58 33.27
CA GLU A 336 -9.17 7.48 34.64
C GLU A 336 -10.69 7.30 34.63
N ASN A 337 -11.41 8.14 33.89
CA ASN A 337 -12.87 8.17 33.80
C ASN A 337 -13.38 7.33 32.63
N LYS A 338 -13.33 6.00 32.78
CA LYS A 338 -13.77 5.05 31.73
C LYS A 338 -15.25 5.15 31.40
N ASP A 339 -16.09 5.58 32.33
CA ASP A 339 -17.53 5.72 32.10
C ASP A 339 -17.84 6.80 31.06
N GLU A 340 -17.26 7.99 31.21
CA GLU A 340 -17.44 9.10 30.26
C GLU A 340 -16.84 8.79 28.89
N LEU A 341 -15.67 8.14 28.85
CA LEU A 341 -15.06 7.70 27.60
C LEU A 341 -15.91 6.62 26.91
N GLY A 342 -16.54 5.74 27.69
CA GLY A 342 -17.44 4.71 27.19
C GLY A 342 -18.71 5.28 26.57
N GLU A 343 -19.32 6.28 27.22
CA GLU A 343 -20.47 7.01 26.67
C GLU A 343 -20.12 7.73 25.37
N PHE A 344 -18.94 8.35 25.30
CA PHE A 344 -18.45 8.96 24.07
C PHE A 344 -18.33 7.94 22.93
N TYR A 345 -17.71 6.78 23.17
CA TYR A 345 -17.61 5.75 22.14
C TYR A 345 -18.97 5.16 21.74
N ALA A 346 -19.89 5.00 22.69
CA ALA A 346 -21.26 4.55 22.41
C ALA A 346 -22.01 5.55 21.51
N GLY A 347 -21.83 6.86 21.76
CA GLY A 347 -22.41 7.92 20.93
C GLY A 347 -21.88 7.97 19.49
N GLU A 348 -20.66 7.46 19.25
CA GLU A 348 -20.06 7.38 17.91
C GLU A 348 -20.14 5.97 17.29
N ARG A 349 -20.93 5.06 17.87
CA ARG A 349 -21.03 3.66 17.42
C ARG A 349 -21.26 3.54 15.91
N GLU A 350 -22.23 4.28 15.39
CA GLU A 350 -22.61 4.21 13.97
C GLU A 350 -21.55 4.78 13.03
N SER A 351 -20.61 5.58 13.55
CA SER A 351 -19.58 6.23 12.75
C SER A 351 -18.36 5.34 12.48
N PHE A 352 -18.20 4.22 13.21
CA PHE A 352 -16.99 3.38 13.10
C PHE A 352 -17.27 2.00 12.50
N LEU A 353 -16.47 1.62 11.50
CA LEU A 353 -16.57 0.34 10.81
C LEU A 353 -16.42 -0.85 11.76
N VAL A 354 -15.56 -0.74 12.78
CA VAL A 354 -15.30 -1.82 13.73
C VAL A 354 -16.53 -2.19 14.58
N TRP A 355 -17.53 -1.31 14.65
CA TRP A 355 -18.78 -1.54 15.39
C TRP A 355 -19.97 -1.87 14.49
N THR A 356 -19.89 -1.49 13.22
CA THR A 356 -20.99 -1.63 12.26
C THR A 356 -20.80 -2.81 11.33
N GLN A 357 -19.56 -3.21 11.05
CA GLN A 357 -19.21 -4.30 10.14
C GLN A 357 -18.55 -5.46 10.88
N ARG A 358 -19.19 -6.63 10.85
CA ARG A 358 -18.68 -7.90 11.41
C ARG A 358 -17.26 -8.20 10.93
N GLN A 359 -17.01 -8.07 9.62
CA GLN A 359 -15.71 -8.39 9.04
C GLN A 359 -14.60 -7.49 9.60
N ALA A 360 -14.83 -6.18 9.67
CA ALA A 360 -13.87 -5.23 10.24
C ALA A 360 -13.61 -5.51 11.74
N PHE A 361 -14.67 -5.84 12.51
CA PHE A 361 -14.50 -6.28 13.90
C PHE A 361 -13.61 -7.51 14.01
N CYS A 362 -13.85 -8.53 13.18
CA CYS A 362 -13.10 -9.77 13.21
C CYS A 362 -11.63 -9.58 12.79
N GLU A 363 -11.39 -8.90 11.67
CA GLU A 363 -10.04 -8.60 11.17
C GLU A 363 -9.21 -7.87 12.23
N PHE A 364 -9.77 -6.83 12.84
CA PHE A 364 -9.10 -6.09 13.90
C PHE A 364 -8.87 -6.96 15.14
N SER A 365 -9.90 -7.64 15.64
CA SER A 365 -9.82 -8.45 16.86
C SER A 365 -8.82 -9.61 16.74
N ILE A 366 -8.69 -10.23 15.56
CA ILE A 366 -7.73 -11.30 15.29
C ILE A 366 -6.28 -10.77 15.35
N SER A 367 -6.06 -9.52 14.94
CA SER A 367 -4.74 -8.87 14.95
C SER A 367 -4.25 -8.49 16.35
N LEU A 368 -5.13 -8.44 17.35
CA LEU A 368 -4.80 -8.05 18.71
C LEU A 368 -4.01 -9.13 19.45
N LYS A 369 -3.04 -8.71 20.25
CA LYS A 369 -2.45 -9.56 21.29
C LYS A 369 -3.51 -9.88 22.34
N ILE A 370 -3.41 -11.03 23.00
CA ILE A 370 -4.36 -11.46 24.04
C ILE A 370 -4.53 -10.40 25.15
N SER A 371 -3.43 -9.75 25.57
CA SER A 371 -3.48 -8.68 26.58
C SER A 371 -4.34 -7.49 26.12
N GLN A 372 -4.21 -7.09 24.86
CA GLN A 372 -5.01 -6.01 24.26
C GLN A 372 -6.44 -6.45 24.02
N PHE A 373 -6.67 -7.71 23.64
CA PHE A 373 -8.01 -8.27 23.49
C PHE A 373 -8.80 -8.25 24.80
N ASN A 374 -8.16 -8.56 25.94
CA ASN A 374 -8.80 -8.45 27.26
C ASN A 374 -9.22 -7.01 27.60
N VAL A 375 -8.48 -6.01 27.11
CA VAL A 375 -8.85 -4.59 27.24
C VAL A 375 -9.92 -4.19 26.22
N TRP A 376 -9.91 -4.82 25.05
CA TRP A 376 -10.89 -4.59 24.01
C TRP A 376 -12.30 -4.99 24.44
N LEU A 377 -12.47 -6.17 25.06
CA LEU A 377 -13.77 -6.69 25.51
C LEU A 377 -14.64 -5.69 26.30
N PRO A 378 -14.18 -5.02 27.37
CA PRO A 378 -14.97 -4.04 28.09
C PRO A 378 -15.34 -2.81 27.24
N ILE A 379 -14.48 -2.40 26.29
CA ILE A 379 -14.78 -1.30 25.36
C ILE A 379 -15.96 -1.71 24.48
N VAL A 380 -15.87 -2.88 23.83
CA VAL A 380 -16.92 -3.39 22.95
C VAL A 380 -18.23 -3.58 23.70
N GLN A 381 -18.17 -4.14 24.90
CA GLN A 381 -19.34 -4.36 25.75
C GLN A 381 -20.04 -3.03 26.08
N ARG A 382 -19.27 -1.98 26.39
CA ARG A 382 -19.81 -0.66 26.71
C ARG A 382 -20.43 0.04 25.50
N VAL A 383 -19.84 -0.14 24.31
CA VAL A 383 -20.27 0.52 23.06
C VAL A 383 -21.44 -0.19 22.39
N CYS A 384 -21.37 -1.52 22.29
CA CYS A 384 -22.29 -2.33 21.49
C CYS A 384 -23.24 -3.18 22.33
N GLY A 385 -22.96 -3.35 23.62
CA GLY A 385 -23.71 -4.22 24.52
C GLY A 385 -23.23 -5.68 24.50
N THR A 386 -23.57 -6.41 25.57
CA THR A 386 -23.15 -7.80 25.81
C THR A 386 -23.60 -8.75 24.71
N ASN A 387 -24.86 -8.66 24.26
CA ASN A 387 -25.40 -9.57 23.24
C ASN A 387 -24.66 -9.42 21.90
N TRP A 388 -24.39 -8.19 21.49
CA TRP A 388 -23.65 -7.93 20.26
C TRP A 388 -22.22 -8.45 20.35
N LEU A 389 -21.55 -8.22 21.48
CA LEU A 389 -20.20 -8.71 21.73
C LEU A 389 -20.12 -10.24 21.59
N VAL A 390 -21.03 -10.97 22.25
CA VAL A 390 -21.06 -12.44 22.19
C VAL A 390 -21.30 -12.92 20.76
N GLN A 391 -22.25 -12.30 20.04
CA GLN A 391 -22.54 -12.62 18.64
C GLN A 391 -21.31 -12.45 17.73
N GLN A 392 -20.53 -11.38 17.92
CA GLN A 392 -19.34 -11.18 17.07
C GLN A 392 -18.17 -12.08 17.45
N VAL A 393 -17.94 -12.33 18.74
CA VAL A 393 -16.79 -13.14 19.20
C VAL A 393 -16.89 -14.60 18.76
N ILE A 394 -18.11 -15.12 18.53
CA ILE A 394 -18.31 -16.47 17.99
C ILE A 394 -17.73 -16.63 16.58
N HIS A 395 -17.50 -15.54 15.86
CA HIS A 395 -16.80 -15.56 14.56
C HIS A 395 -15.27 -15.46 14.68
N LEU A 396 -14.73 -15.29 15.89
CA LEU A 396 -13.30 -15.27 16.13
C LEU A 396 -12.78 -16.68 16.40
N PRO A 397 -11.48 -16.94 16.15
CA PRO A 397 -10.85 -18.21 16.50
C PRO A 397 -11.07 -18.59 17.97
N LEU A 398 -11.22 -19.88 18.25
CA LEU A 398 -11.53 -20.43 19.58
C LEU A 398 -10.65 -19.89 20.73
N ARG A 399 -9.39 -19.55 20.42
CA ARG A 399 -8.44 -18.97 21.39
C ARG A 399 -8.96 -17.74 22.13
N PHE A 400 -9.92 -17.01 21.55
CA PHE A 400 -10.50 -15.79 22.15
C PHE A 400 -11.72 -16.05 23.04
N TRP A 401 -12.33 -17.23 22.97
CA TRP A 401 -13.62 -17.51 23.63
C TRP A 401 -13.48 -17.68 25.13
N ASN A 402 -12.37 -18.26 25.60
CA ASN A 402 -12.07 -18.33 27.03
C ASN A 402 -11.91 -16.94 27.66
N HIS A 403 -11.36 -15.98 26.91
CA HIS A 403 -11.22 -14.60 27.37
C HIS A 403 -12.58 -13.91 27.48
N LEU A 404 -13.47 -14.14 26.52
CA LEU A 404 -14.85 -13.69 26.62
C LEU A 404 -15.56 -14.30 27.84
N ALA A 405 -15.48 -15.61 28.05
CA ALA A 405 -16.12 -16.27 29.18
C ALA A 405 -15.62 -15.71 30.54
N ASN A 406 -14.32 -15.52 30.69
CA ASN A 406 -13.73 -14.92 31.88
C ASN A 406 -14.18 -13.46 32.08
N PHE A 407 -14.28 -12.69 30.99
CA PHE A 407 -14.78 -11.33 31.05
C PHE A 407 -16.26 -11.27 31.44
N LEU A 408 -17.13 -12.09 30.85
CA LEU A 408 -18.55 -12.16 31.21
C LEU A 408 -18.74 -12.51 32.69
N ALA A 409 -17.96 -13.47 33.20
CA ALA A 409 -17.97 -13.81 34.62
C ALA A 409 -17.54 -12.63 35.49
N SER A 410 -16.61 -11.78 35.03
CA SER A 410 -16.17 -10.58 35.78
C SER A 410 -17.19 -9.44 35.84
N ILE A 411 -18.24 -9.50 35.00
CA ILE A 411 -19.34 -8.52 34.98
C ILE A 411 -20.68 -9.15 35.37
N ASP A 412 -20.64 -10.27 36.11
CA ASP A 412 -21.79 -11.04 36.61
C ASP A 412 -22.82 -11.40 35.52
N GLN A 413 -22.37 -11.62 34.28
CA GLN A 413 -23.20 -12.09 33.17
C GLN A 413 -23.19 -13.61 33.10
N ASP A 414 -24.35 -14.21 32.80
CA ASP A 414 -24.49 -15.65 32.64
C ASP A 414 -23.63 -16.16 31.47
N PRO A 415 -22.61 -17.02 31.73
CA PRO A 415 -21.81 -17.64 30.68
C PRO A 415 -22.64 -18.48 29.69
N GLY A 416 -23.85 -18.90 30.09
CA GLY A 416 -24.81 -19.62 29.25
C GLY A 416 -25.15 -18.90 27.94
N ILE A 417 -25.00 -17.56 27.90
CA ILE A 417 -25.21 -16.77 26.68
C ILE A 417 -24.28 -17.19 25.52
N ILE A 418 -23.04 -17.61 25.82
CA ILE A 418 -22.10 -18.08 24.79
C ILE A 418 -22.63 -19.38 24.20
N THR A 419 -23.11 -20.31 25.05
CA THR A 419 -23.68 -21.58 24.63
C THR A 419 -24.91 -21.38 23.74
N GLU A 420 -25.83 -20.50 24.17
CA GLU A 420 -27.04 -20.18 23.40
C GLU A 420 -26.70 -19.60 22.01
N GLN A 421 -25.79 -18.62 21.96
CA GLN A 421 -25.39 -18.01 20.68
C GLN A 421 -24.58 -18.98 19.80
N THR A 422 -23.81 -19.89 20.39
CA THR A 422 -23.10 -20.94 19.64
C THR A 422 -24.09 -21.89 18.98
N LEU A 423 -25.12 -22.32 19.70
CA LEU A 423 -26.20 -23.14 19.14
C LEU A 423 -26.96 -22.37 18.04
N HIS A 424 -27.27 -21.10 18.26
CA HIS A 424 -27.90 -20.26 17.25
C HIS A 424 -27.05 -20.17 15.97
N HIS A 425 -25.74 -19.98 16.10
CA HIS A 425 -24.81 -19.94 14.96
C HIS A 425 -24.77 -21.28 14.21
N LEU A 426 -24.70 -22.41 14.91
CA LEU A 426 -24.73 -23.75 14.29
C LEU A 426 -26.03 -24.05 13.56
N ARG A 427 -27.17 -23.48 13.98
CA ARG A 427 -28.47 -23.68 13.32
C ARG A 427 -28.65 -22.86 12.06
N ASN A 428 -28.11 -21.63 12.06
CA ASN A 428 -28.47 -20.61 11.08
C ASN A 428 -27.35 -20.28 10.10
N GLU A 429 -26.11 -20.67 10.39
CA GLU A 429 -24.94 -20.43 9.54
C GLU A 429 -24.21 -21.75 9.24
N LYS A 430 -23.29 -21.72 8.26
CA LYS A 430 -22.49 -22.91 7.93
C LYS A 430 -21.61 -23.27 9.14
N PRO A 431 -21.73 -24.49 9.69
CA PRO A 431 -21.00 -24.87 10.89
C PRO A 431 -19.48 -24.84 10.62
N SER A 432 -18.76 -24.13 11.48
CA SER A 432 -17.30 -24.11 11.51
C SER A 432 -16.77 -24.97 12.67
N ALA A 433 -15.50 -25.38 12.60
CA ALA A 433 -14.92 -26.30 13.58
C ALA A 433 -14.86 -25.72 15.01
N ASP A 434 -14.68 -24.42 15.15
CA ASP A 434 -14.50 -23.75 16.45
C ASP A 434 -15.74 -23.81 17.36
N PRO A 435 -16.96 -23.42 16.91
CA PRO A 435 -18.22 -23.62 17.63
C PRO A 435 -18.47 -25.06 18.09
N ILE A 436 -18.20 -26.04 17.22
CA ILE A 436 -18.37 -27.47 17.51
C ILE A 436 -17.39 -27.90 18.60
N LEU A 437 -16.11 -27.53 18.46
CA LEU A 437 -15.06 -27.87 19.41
C LEU A 437 -15.32 -27.25 20.78
N TRP A 438 -15.81 -26.00 20.83
CA TRP A 438 -16.19 -25.34 22.07
C TRP A 438 -17.33 -26.06 22.79
N LEU A 439 -18.42 -26.37 22.09
CA LEU A 439 -19.55 -27.11 22.67
C LEU A 439 -19.13 -28.50 23.13
N TRP A 440 -18.26 -29.19 22.38
CA TRP A 440 -17.72 -30.48 22.80
C TRP A 440 -16.95 -30.38 24.13
N GLN A 441 -16.18 -29.31 24.33
CA GLN A 441 -15.42 -29.06 25.55
C GLN A 441 -16.30 -28.64 26.74
N LYS A 442 -17.41 -27.93 26.48
CA LYS A 442 -18.27 -27.36 27.53
C LYS A 442 -19.45 -28.26 27.90
N ASP A 443 -20.15 -28.82 26.91
CA ASP A 443 -21.30 -29.70 27.12
C ASP A 443 -21.44 -30.71 25.96
N ARG A 444 -20.73 -31.84 26.13
CA ARG A 444 -20.73 -32.94 25.15
C ARG A 444 -22.12 -33.58 24.97
N LYS A 445 -22.99 -33.55 25.98
CA LYS A 445 -24.35 -34.10 25.89
C LYS A 445 -25.20 -33.22 24.98
N LEU A 446 -25.18 -31.91 25.22
CA LEU A 446 -25.89 -30.92 24.41
C LEU A 446 -25.47 -30.95 22.93
N LEU A 447 -24.17 -31.13 22.65
CA LEU A 447 -23.68 -31.29 21.27
C LEU A 447 -24.22 -32.57 20.60
N THR A 448 -24.25 -33.68 21.34
CA THR A 448 -24.75 -34.96 20.85
C THR A 448 -26.25 -34.87 20.55
N GLU A 449 -27.03 -34.24 21.44
CA GLU A 449 -28.46 -33.97 21.23
C GLU A 449 -28.71 -33.07 20.02
N PHE A 450 -27.87 -32.05 19.81
CA PHE A 450 -27.98 -31.14 18.67
C PHE A 450 -27.87 -31.88 17.33
N PHE A 451 -26.84 -32.70 17.15
CA PHE A 451 -26.63 -33.45 15.90
C PHE A 451 -27.52 -34.71 15.77
N SER A 452 -28.14 -35.16 16.85
CA SER A 452 -29.11 -36.27 16.81
C SER A 452 -30.49 -35.81 16.31
N ASN A 453 -30.72 -34.50 16.17
CA ASN A 453 -31.98 -33.97 15.69
C ASN A 453 -31.99 -33.95 14.14
N PRO A 454 -32.91 -34.71 13.49
CA PRO A 454 -32.96 -34.89 12.05
C PRO A 454 -33.29 -33.61 11.26
N SER A 455 -33.68 -32.52 11.92
CA SER A 455 -33.92 -31.22 11.29
C SER A 455 -32.63 -30.46 10.90
N PHE A 456 -31.44 -30.97 11.27
CA PHE A 456 -30.16 -30.29 11.06
C PHE A 456 -29.17 -31.08 10.17
N ILE A 457 -29.61 -32.16 9.52
CA ILE A 457 -28.83 -32.95 8.55
C ILE A 457 -29.16 -32.50 7.13
#